data_AF-A0A9Q0Q702-F1
#
_entry.id   AF-A0A9Q0Q702-F1
#
_cell.length_a   1.000
_cell.length_b   1.000
_cell.length_c   1.000
_cell.angle_alpha   90.00
_cell.angle_beta   90.00
_cell.angle_gamma   90.00
#
_symmetry.space_group_name_H-M   'P 1'
#
loop_
_entity.id
_entity.type
_entity.pdbx_description
1 polymer ?
#
loop_
_entity_poly.entity_id
_entity_poly.type
_entity_poly.pdbx_seq_one_letter_code
_entity_poly.pdbx_strand_id
1 'polypeptide(L)'
;MEKKNMEEPLTSEREITHQHTTPKQAKGGLITMPFIIANEAFEKVASYGLIPNMILYLMRDYSVGVAKGTNILFFWTAATNFMPILGAIISDSYLGRFLTIGIGSISSLLVLFLLFS
;
A
#
# COMPACT_ATOMS: atom_id res chain seq x y z
N MET A 1 -35.43 70.64 2.87
CA MET A 1 -34.73 70.14 4.08
C MET A 1 -34.42 68.68 3.81
N GLU A 2 -33.34 68.30 3.12
CA GLU A 2 -31.91 68.42 3.48
C GLU A 2 -31.50 67.53 4.69
N LYS A 3 -30.80 66.42 4.36
CA LYS A 3 -29.91 65.49 5.13
C LYS A 3 -30.60 64.55 6.14
N LYS A 4 -30.18 63.29 6.32
CA LYS A 4 -28.80 62.79 6.44
C LYS A 4 -28.75 61.26 6.27
N ASN A 5 -27.89 60.77 5.37
CA ASN A 5 -27.28 59.44 5.48
C ASN A 5 -26.31 59.45 6.66
N MET A 6 -26.30 58.43 7.53
CA MET A 6 -25.08 57.92 8.19
C MET A 6 -25.39 56.68 9.07
N GLU A 7 -24.62 55.60 8.84
CA GLU A 7 -24.04 54.66 9.82
C GLU A 7 -24.81 53.37 10.24
N GLU A 8 -24.35 52.26 9.63
CA GLU A 8 -24.18 50.86 10.12
C GLU A 8 -23.74 50.71 11.61
N PRO A 9 -23.56 49.50 12.19
CA PRO A 9 -24.10 48.16 11.90
C PRO A 9 -24.66 47.47 13.17
N LEU A 10 -25.45 46.40 13.04
CA LEU A 10 -25.64 45.44 14.14
C LEU A 10 -25.22 44.05 13.70
N THR A 11 -23.92 43.83 13.85
CA THR A 11 -23.26 42.54 13.86
C THR A 11 -23.66 41.77 15.13
N SER A 12 -23.77 40.45 14.98
CA SER A 12 -23.69 39.41 16.03
C SER A 12 -24.97 39.06 16.83
N GLU A 13 -25.63 37.96 16.46
CA GLU A 13 -25.43 36.69 17.19
C GLU A 13 -26.05 35.48 16.45
N ARG A 14 -25.17 34.57 16.02
CA ARG A 14 -25.33 33.11 16.09
C ARG A 14 -26.48 32.44 15.32
N GLU A 15 -26.29 32.26 14.02
CA GLU A 15 -26.54 30.93 13.43
C GLU A 15 -25.24 30.13 13.46
N ILE A 16 -25.06 29.39 14.56
CA ILE A 16 -23.99 28.40 14.69
C ILE A 16 -24.31 27.30 13.67
N THR A 17 -23.65 27.37 12.53
CA THR A 17 -23.49 26.22 11.64
C THR A 17 -22.92 25.08 12.47
N HIS A 18 -23.75 24.07 12.75
CA HIS A 18 -23.31 22.80 13.32
C HIS A 18 -22.39 22.11 12.29
N GLN A 19 -21.12 22.54 12.25
CA GLN A 19 -20.08 21.67 11.77
C GLN A 19 -19.96 20.54 12.77
N HIS A 20 -20.50 19.37 12.41
CA HIS A 20 -20.09 18.12 13.02
C HIS A 20 -18.64 17.86 12.61
N THR A 21 -17.70 18.53 13.29
CA THR A 21 -16.29 18.17 13.29
C THR A 21 -16.18 16.87 14.07
N THR A 22 -16.21 15.76 13.35
CA THR A 22 -15.74 14.48 13.89
C THR A 22 -14.31 14.74 14.39
N PRO A 23 -13.97 14.43 15.65
CA PRO A 23 -12.61 14.61 16.12
C PRO A 23 -11.74 13.68 15.28
N LYS A 24 -10.94 14.27 14.38
CA LYS A 24 -9.96 13.57 13.57
C LYS A 24 -8.93 13.00 14.54
N GLN A 25 -9.16 11.76 14.99
CA GLN A 25 -8.26 11.05 15.89
C GLN A 25 -6.85 11.18 15.31
N ALA A 26 -5.94 11.79 16.07
CA ALA A 26 -4.55 11.95 15.70
C ALA A 26 -3.85 10.58 15.69
N LYS A 27 -4.16 9.76 14.69
CA LYS A 27 -3.56 8.44 14.51
C LYS A 27 -2.19 8.65 13.86
N GLY A 28 -1.16 8.69 14.70
CA GLY A 28 0.14 8.09 14.39
C GLY A 28 1.14 8.87 13.52
N GLY A 29 0.93 10.15 13.20
CA GLY A 29 1.75 10.85 12.19
C GLY A 29 3.28 10.81 12.36
N LEU A 30 3.81 10.89 13.59
CA LEU A 30 5.27 10.88 13.82
C LEU A 30 5.85 9.47 13.98
N ILE A 31 5.07 8.51 14.47
CA ILE A 31 5.55 7.14 14.71
C ILE A 31 5.45 6.31 13.43
N THR A 32 4.43 6.53 12.58
CA THR A 32 4.28 5.79 11.32
C THR A 32 5.18 6.32 10.20
N MET A 33 5.59 7.59 10.26
CA MET A 33 6.48 8.19 9.26
C MET A 33 7.78 7.42 9.01
N PRO A 34 8.58 7.03 10.01
CA PRO A 34 9.80 6.27 9.77
C PRO A 34 9.53 4.88 9.17
N PHE A 35 8.41 4.22 9.52
CA PHE A 35 8.05 2.94 8.93
C PHE A 35 7.69 3.08 7.45
N ILE A 36 6.97 4.13 7.07
CA ILE A 36 6.62 4.41 5.67
C ILE A 36 7.88 4.73 4.86
N ILE A 37 8.75 5.59 5.39
CA ILE A 37 10.02 5.95 4.74
C ILE A 37 10.92 4.72 4.59
N ALA A 38 11.02 3.89 5.63
CA ALA A 38 11.82 2.66 5.58
C ALA A 38 11.25 1.66 4.57
N ASN A 39 9.94 1.48 4.51
CA ASN A 39 9.29 0.62 3.52
C ASN A 39 9.55 1.12 2.10
N GLU A 40 9.36 2.42 1.86
CA GLU A 40 9.59 3.00 0.55
C GLU A 40 11.08 2.95 0.16
N ALA A 41 11.99 3.24 1.08
CA ALA A 41 13.42 3.08 0.84
C ALA A 41 13.79 1.63 0.53
N PHE A 42 13.23 0.65 1.25
CA PHE A 42 13.48 -0.77 1.01
C PHE A 42 12.97 -1.20 -0.38
N GLU A 43 11.76 -0.77 -0.76
CA GLU A 43 11.21 -1.04 -2.09
C GLU A 43 12.10 -0.48 -3.21
N LYS A 44 12.59 0.75 -3.03
CA LYS A 44 13.49 1.41 -3.99
C LYS A 44 14.83 0.67 -4.07
N VAL A 45 15.44 0.34 -2.94
CA VAL A 45 16.73 -0.37 -2.88
C VAL A 45 16.61 -1.76 -3.49
N ALA A 46 15.56 -2.51 -3.15
CA ALA A 46 15.30 -3.83 -3.73
C ALA A 46 15.13 -3.72 -5.24
N SER A 47 14.35 -2.74 -5.72
CA SER A 47 14.14 -2.51 -7.16
C SER A 47 15.44 -2.15 -7.87
N TYR A 48 16.21 -1.18 -7.34
CA TYR A 48 17.46 -0.72 -7.95
C TYR A 48 18.58 -1.76 -7.91
N GLY A 49 18.65 -2.61 -6.89
CA GLY A 49 19.67 -3.66 -6.79
C GLY A 49 19.33 -4.91 -7.60
N LEU A 50 18.06 -5.30 -7.64
CA LEU A 50 17.64 -6.57 -8.22
C LEU A 50 17.53 -6.50 -9.75
N ILE A 51 17.00 -5.41 -10.31
CA ILE A 51 16.85 -5.23 -11.77
C ILE A 51 18.19 -5.37 -12.53
N PRO A 52 19.27 -4.65 -12.19
CA PRO A 52 20.54 -4.75 -12.92
C PRO A 52 21.25 -6.08 -12.66
N ASN A 53 21.09 -6.69 -11.48
CA ASN A 53 21.66 -8.01 -11.23
C ASN A 53 20.96 -9.08 -12.09
N MET A 54 19.64 -9.00 -12.21
CA MET A 54 18.85 -9.89 -13.04
C MET A 54 19.18 -9.72 -14.54
N ILE A 55 19.25 -8.48 -15.05
CA ILE A 55 19.60 -8.24 -16.45
C ILE A 55 21.01 -8.76 -16.78
N LEU A 56 21.96 -8.56 -15.87
CA LEU A 56 23.35 -8.99 -16.06
C LEU A 56 23.46 -10.51 -16.03
N TYR A 57 22.79 -11.17 -15.08
CA TYR A 57 22.77 -12.62 -14.98
C TYR A 57 22.17 -13.27 -16.23
N LEU A 58 21.07 -12.70 -16.75
CA LEU A 58 20.47 -13.19 -17.98
C LEU A 58 21.36 -12.96 -19.22
N MET A 59 22.01 -11.81 -19.34
CA MET A 59 22.89 -11.54 -20.47
C MET A 59 24.19 -12.36 -20.43
N ARG A 60 24.84 -12.48 -19.26
CA ARG A 60 26.17 -13.11 -19.14
C ARG A 60 26.12 -14.61 -18.92
N ASP A 61 25.44 -15.04 -17.87
CA ASP A 61 25.52 -16.44 -17.40
C ASP A 61 24.60 -17.32 -18.23
N TYR A 62 23.40 -16.82 -18.48
CA TYR A 62 22.36 -17.60 -19.13
C TYR A 62 22.41 -17.46 -20.67
N SER A 63 23.28 -16.58 -21.20
CA SER A 63 23.49 -16.27 -22.63
C SER A 63 22.17 -16.25 -23.42
N VAL A 64 21.09 -15.80 -22.79
CA VAL A 64 19.76 -15.94 -23.37
C VAL A 64 19.65 -14.88 -24.44
N GLY A 65 19.39 -15.33 -25.66
CA GLY A 65 19.11 -14.44 -26.77
C GLY A 65 18.03 -13.43 -26.36
N VAL A 66 18.17 -12.19 -26.84
CA VAL A 66 17.37 -11.03 -26.43
C VAL A 66 15.88 -11.37 -26.28
N ALA A 67 15.32 -12.18 -27.18
CA ALA A 67 13.94 -12.67 -27.12
C ALA A 67 13.54 -13.37 -25.79
N LYS A 68 14.37 -14.27 -25.25
CA LYS A 68 14.09 -14.97 -23.99
C LYS A 68 14.31 -14.06 -22.76
N GLY A 69 15.30 -13.16 -22.82
CA GLY A 69 15.52 -12.15 -21.79
C GLY A 69 14.34 -11.18 -21.67
N THR A 70 13.79 -10.75 -22.81
CA THR A 70 12.56 -9.95 -22.84
C THR A 70 11.37 -10.68 -22.23
N ASN A 71 11.22 -11.99 -22.43
CA ASN A 71 10.17 -12.75 -21.77
C ASN A 71 10.28 -12.73 -20.25
N ILE A 72 11.48 -12.91 -19.66
CA ILE A 72 11.62 -12.83 -18.19
C ILE A 72 11.27 -11.43 -17.68
N LEU A 73 11.71 -10.39 -18.40
CA LEU A 73 11.42 -9.00 -18.02
C LEU A 73 9.93 -8.73 -18.10
N PHE A 74 9.27 -9.24 -19.13
CA PHE A 74 7.82 -9.15 -19.28
C PHE A 74 7.10 -9.83 -18.11
N PHE A 75 7.53 -11.04 -17.70
CA PHE A 75 7.00 -11.71 -16.51
C PHE A 75 7.27 -10.93 -15.22
N TRP A 76 8.46 -10.35 -15.08
CA TRP A 76 8.82 -9.52 -13.92
C TRP A 76 7.96 -8.27 -13.84
N THR A 77 7.81 -7.55 -14.96
CA THR A 77 6.93 -6.39 -15.08
C THR A 77 5.47 -6.77 -14.83
N ALA A 78 4.99 -7.88 -15.37
CA ALA A 78 3.66 -8.39 -15.08
C ALA A 78 3.49 -8.64 -13.57
N ALA A 79 4.42 -9.37 -12.94
CA ALA A 79 4.39 -9.66 -11.51
C ALA A 79 4.40 -8.39 -10.64
N THR A 80 5.22 -7.38 -10.97
CA THR A 80 5.23 -6.10 -10.25
C THR A 80 3.93 -5.31 -10.42
N ASN A 81 3.26 -5.40 -11.57
CA ASN A 81 1.92 -4.82 -11.75
C ASN A 81 0.82 -5.59 -11.01
N PHE A 82 0.96 -6.91 -10.83
CA PHE A 82 0.01 -7.73 -10.06
C PHE A 82 0.26 -7.66 -8.54
N MET A 83 1.47 -7.31 -8.11
CA MET A 83 1.88 -7.22 -6.70
C MET A 83 0.93 -6.36 -5.84
N PRO A 84 0.47 -5.16 -6.26
CA PRO A 84 -0.43 -4.33 -5.46
C PRO A 84 -1.83 -4.95 -5.35
N ILE A 85 -2.29 -5.62 -6.41
CA ILE A 85 -3.60 -6.31 -6.42
C ILE A 85 -3.55 -7.50 -5.45
N LEU A 86 -2.49 -8.29 -5.51
CA LEU A 86 -2.25 -9.38 -4.55
C LEU A 86 -2.08 -8.85 -3.13
N GLY A 87 -1.34 -7.77 -2.95
CA GLY A 87 -1.14 -7.11 -1.66
C GLY A 87 -2.45 -6.57 -1.07
N ALA A 88 -3.33 -5.99 -1.90
CA ALA A 88 -4.66 -5.54 -1.50
C ALA A 88 -5.54 -6.72 -1.09
N ILE A 89 -5.57 -7.78 -1.90
CA ILE A 89 -6.31 -9.00 -1.57
C ILE A 89 -5.79 -9.58 -0.25
N ILE A 90 -4.48 -9.68 -0.05
CA ILE A 90 -3.87 -10.17 1.18
C ILE A 90 -4.19 -9.26 2.37
N SER A 91 -4.14 -7.94 2.19
CA SER A 91 -4.46 -6.95 3.23
C SER A 91 -5.94 -7.02 3.66
N ASP A 92 -6.86 -7.06 2.69
CA ASP A 92 -8.29 -7.20 2.93
C ASP A 92 -8.62 -8.56 3.55
N SER A 93 -7.83 -9.57 3.19
CA SER A 93 -7.91 -10.91 3.74
C SER A 93 -7.39 -10.99 5.18
N TYR A 94 -6.29 -10.28 5.48
CA TYR A 94 -5.62 -10.21 6.78
C TYR A 94 -6.48 -9.52 7.84
N LEU A 95 -7.34 -8.56 7.44
CA LEU A 95 -8.12 -7.76 8.37
C LEU A 95 -9.35 -8.48 8.96
N GLY A 96 -9.62 -9.76 8.64
CA GLY A 96 -10.65 -10.46 9.43
C GLY A 96 -10.94 -11.94 9.24
N ARG A 97 -10.60 -12.61 8.12
CA ARG A 97 -11.10 -13.99 7.90
C ARG A 97 -10.11 -14.97 7.26
N PHE A 98 -9.07 -14.49 6.58
CA PHE A 98 -8.17 -15.38 5.84
C PHE A 98 -7.01 -15.92 6.67
N LEU A 99 -6.60 -15.26 7.76
CA LEU A 99 -5.61 -15.84 8.66
C LEU A 99 -6.15 -17.11 9.34
N THR A 100 -7.45 -17.13 9.67
CA THR A 100 -8.12 -18.27 10.29
C THR A 100 -8.26 -19.46 9.34
N ILE A 101 -8.69 -19.22 8.09
CA ILE A 101 -8.81 -20.28 7.07
C ILE A 101 -7.42 -20.74 6.59
N GLY A 102 -6.45 -19.82 6.50
CA GLY A 102 -5.06 -20.10 6.16
C GLY A 102 -4.38 -21.02 7.18
N ILE A 103 -4.51 -20.73 8.48
CA ILE A 103 -4.02 -21.60 9.56
C ILE A 103 -4.78 -22.92 9.57
N GLY A 104 -6.10 -22.90 9.34
CA GLY A 104 -6.90 -24.13 9.26
C GLY A 104 -6.43 -25.07 8.14
N SER A 105 -6.12 -24.51 6.97
CA SER A 105 -5.66 -25.30 5.82
C SER A 105 -4.22 -25.80 6.00
N ILE A 106 -3.29 -24.94 6.48
CA ILE A 106 -1.90 -25.35 6.76
C ILE A 106 -1.88 -26.45 7.84
N SER A 107 -2.69 -26.30 8.89
CA SER A 107 -2.83 -27.31 9.94
C SER A 107 -3.38 -28.63 9.40
N SER A 108 -4.40 -28.60 8.54
CA SER A 108 -4.97 -29.82 7.95
C SER A 108 -3.98 -30.55 7.03
N LEU A 109 -3.19 -29.80 6.25
CA LEU A 109 -2.13 -30.36 5.40
C LEU A 109 -0.98 -30.97 6.20
N LEU A 110 -0.54 -30.31 7.28
CA LEU A 110 0.54 -30.81 8.13
C LEU A 110 0.15 -32.12 8.83
N VAL A 111 -1.09 -32.18 9.33
CA VAL A 111 -1.64 -33.36 10.00
C VAL A 111 -1.76 -34.53 9.01
N LEU A 112 -2.24 -34.29 7.80
CA LEU A 112 -2.35 -35.32 6.78
C LEU A 112 -0.97 -35.88 6.37
N PHE A 113 0.03 -35.01 6.22
CA PHE A 113 1.38 -35.41 5.88
C PHE A 113 2.04 -36.27 6.98
N LEU A 114 1.84 -35.91 8.25
CA LEU A 114 2.41 -36.62 9.41
C LEU A 114 1.70 -37.96 9.69
N LEU A 115 0.43 -38.08 9.30
CA LEU A 115 -0.32 -39.34 9.34
C LEU A 115 0.10 -40.32 8.23
N PHE A 116 0.50 -39.78 7.08
CA PHE A 116 0.87 -40.58 5.91
C PHE A 116 2.38 -40.90 5.84
N SER A 117 3.20 -40.19 6.60
CA SER A 117 4.62 -40.48 6.81
C SER A 117 4.85 -41.49 7.93
#